data_AF-A0A5N6VVC0-F1
#
_entry.id   AF-A0A5N6VVC0-F1
#
_cell.length_a   1.000
_cell.length_b   1.000
_cell.length_c   1.000
_cell.angle_alpha   90.00
_cell.angle_beta   90.00
_cell.angle_gamma   90.00
#
_symmetry.space_group_name_H-M   'P 1'
#
loop_
_entity.id
_entity.type
_entity.pdbx_description
1 polymer ?
#
loop_
_entity_poly.entity_id
_entity_poly.type
_entity_poly.pdbx_seq_one_letter_code
_entity_poly.pdbx_strand_id
1 'polypeptide(L)'
;MALRSESLYQPLDPSKSEIRLLKLHPRQADRHEESLQLTMFTTSSKKCEQKYFALLYVWGEDISNNPITINGHSVPVTENLLDFLLHYRDLTEANKVQEFADMPFWVDAICMHQ
;
A
#
# COMPACT_ATOMS: atom_id res chain seq x y z
N MET A 1 23.28 -2.36 17.73
CA MET A 1 22.17 -1.42 17.46
C MET A 1 20.92 -2.24 17.21
N ALA A 2 20.03 -2.36 18.20
CA ALA A 2 18.79 -3.12 18.05
C ALA A 2 17.83 -2.32 17.15
N LEU A 3 17.53 -2.84 15.96
CA LEU A 3 16.42 -2.35 15.16
C LEU A 3 15.16 -2.55 16.00
N ARG A 4 14.58 -1.47 16.52
CA ARG A 4 13.22 -1.53 17.05
C ARG A 4 12.36 -1.99 15.88
N SER A 5 11.83 -3.19 15.97
CA SER A 5 10.74 -3.63 15.10
C SER A 5 9.56 -2.74 15.43
N GLU A 6 9.46 -1.60 14.75
CA GLU A 6 8.27 -0.76 14.81
C GLU A 6 7.10 -1.62 14.34
N SER A 7 6.00 -1.63 15.10
CA SER A 7 4.80 -2.31 14.65
C SER A 7 4.35 -1.67 13.33
N LEU A 8 4.03 -2.51 12.34
CA LEU A 8 3.46 -2.04 11.07
C LEU A 8 2.27 -1.11 11.35
N TYR A 9 1.41 -1.50 12.28
CA TYR A 9 0.26 -0.71 12.71
C TYR A 9 0.57 0.11 13.94
N GLN A 10 0.57 1.44 13.77
CA GLN A 10 0.51 2.39 14.87
C GLN A 10 -0.94 2.76 15.19
N PRO A 11 -1.28 3.04 16.47
CA PRO A 11 -2.62 3.51 16.85
C PRO A 11 -2.98 4.79 16.11
N LEU A 12 -4.23 4.87 15.63
CA LEU A 12 -4.76 6.08 15.01
C LEU A 12 -5.28 7.03 16.09
N ASP A 13 -4.96 8.32 15.96
CA ASP A 13 -5.46 9.36 16.86
C ASP A 13 -6.92 9.70 16.51
N PRO A 14 -7.91 9.33 17.36
CA PRO A 14 -9.33 9.56 17.07
C PRO A 14 -9.66 11.05 17.02
N SER A 15 -8.92 11.89 17.75
CA SER A 15 -9.14 13.34 17.80
C SER A 15 -8.80 14.03 16.48
N LYS A 16 -7.86 13.45 15.72
CA LYS A 16 -7.41 13.93 14.41
C LYS A 16 -8.13 13.27 13.23
N SER A 17 -9.00 12.30 13.51
CA SER A 17 -9.70 11.50 12.51
C SER A 17 -8.71 10.92 11.49
N GLU A 18 -7.71 10.20 11.98
CA GLU A 18 -6.63 9.66 11.17
C GLU A 18 -7.05 8.44 10.33
N ILE A 19 -6.43 8.30 9.17
CA ILE A 19 -6.55 7.16 8.26
C ILE A 19 -5.16 6.71 7.82
N ARG A 20 -5.03 5.42 7.47
CA ARG A 20 -3.80 4.84 6.90
C ARG A 20 -3.91 4.77 5.39
N LEU A 21 -2.87 5.20 4.69
CA LEU A 21 -2.77 5.10 3.24
C LEU A 21 -1.48 4.37 2.88
N LEU A 22 -1.50 3.71 1.72
CA LEU A 22 -0.39 2.98 1.15
C LEU A 22 0.12 3.73 -0.07
N LYS A 23 1.43 3.94 -0.16
CA LYS A 23 2.10 4.40 -1.36
C LYS A 23 2.88 3.26 -1.98
N LEU A 24 2.63 2.97 -3.24
CA LEU A 24 3.37 1.97 -4.01
C LEU A 24 4.67 2.59 -4.54
N HIS A 25 5.78 1.88 -4.41
CA HIS A 25 7.07 2.32 -4.93
C HIS A 25 7.31 1.81 -6.36
N PRO A 26 8.03 2.58 -7.20
CA PRO A 26 8.52 2.07 -8.47
C PRO A 26 9.52 0.94 -8.26
N ARG A 27 9.75 0.16 -9.32
CA ARG A 27 10.74 -0.92 -9.35
C ARG A 27 12.13 -0.33 -9.09
N GLN A 28 12.84 -0.91 -8.13
CA GLN A 28 14.21 -0.49 -7.83
C GLN A 28 15.15 -1.03 -8.92
N ALA A 29 15.93 -0.14 -9.54
CA ALA A 29 16.79 -0.48 -10.68
C ALA A 29 17.87 -1.54 -10.37
N ASP A 30 18.20 -1.75 -9.09
CA ASP A 30 19.21 -2.69 -8.61
C ASP A 30 18.63 -4.03 -8.12
N ARG A 31 17.30 -4.17 -8.07
CA ARG A 31 16.63 -5.39 -7.63
C ARG A 31 15.93 -6.09 -8.79
N HIS A 32 16.30 -7.36 -8.97
CA HIS A 32 15.58 -8.30 -9.84
C HIS A 32 14.20 -8.71 -9.29
N GLU A 33 13.82 -8.22 -8.11
CA GLU A 33 12.64 -8.71 -7.42
C GLU A 33 11.35 -8.14 -8.03
N GLU A 34 10.46 -9.05 -8.41
CA GLU A 34 9.06 -8.78 -8.70
C GLU A 34 8.28 -8.32 -7.44
N SER A 35 8.92 -8.37 -6.27
CA SER A 35 8.33 -8.01 -4.99
C SER A 35 7.84 -6.56 -4.99
N LEU A 36 6.58 -6.36 -4.58
CA LEU A 36 6.02 -5.04 -4.42
C LEU A 36 6.47 -4.45 -3.08
N GLN A 37 6.97 -3.22 -3.14
CA GLN A 37 7.37 -2.43 -1.98
C GLN A 37 6.38 -1.30 -1.81
N LEU A 38 5.82 -1.16 -0.60
CA LEU A 38 4.89 -0.10 -0.25
C LEU A 38 5.31 0.57 1.05
N THR A 39 4.94 1.85 1.18
CA THR A 39 5.01 2.57 2.45
C THR A 39 3.62 2.86 2.97
N MET A 40 3.38 2.48 4.22
CA MET A 40 2.18 2.88 4.94
C MET A 40 2.46 4.15 5.75
N PHE A 41 1.56 5.12 5.62
CA PHE A 41 1.61 6.38 6.37
C PHE A 41 0.22 6.76 6.87
N THR A 42 0.19 7.50 7.98
CA THR A 42 -1.04 8.01 8.59
C THR A 42 -1.25 9.47 8.20
N THR A 43 -2.48 9.84 7.85
CA THR A 43 -2.87 11.23 7.57
C THR A 43 -4.24 11.54 8.16
N SER A 44 -4.55 12.83 8.38
CA SER A 44 -5.86 13.24 8.87
C SER A 44 -6.88 13.23 7.72
N SER A 45 -7.97 12.49 7.87
CA SER A 45 -9.10 12.50 6.91
C SER A 45 -9.69 13.90 6.68
N LYS A 46 -9.66 14.76 7.71
CA LYS A 46 -10.20 16.13 7.64
C LYS A 46 -9.31 17.10 6.86
N LYS A 47 -8.00 16.83 6.83
CA LYS A 47 -7.01 17.62 6.09
C LYS A 47 -6.57 16.95 4.79
N CYS A 48 -7.21 15.84 4.42
CA CYS A 48 -6.83 15.08 3.24
C CYS A 48 -7.33 15.84 1.98
N GLU A 49 -6.59 16.86 1.57
CA GLU A 49 -6.72 17.43 0.21
C GLU A 49 -6.19 16.45 -0.84
N GLN A 50 -5.39 15.48 -0.41
CA GLN A 50 -4.80 14.46 -1.25
C GLN A 50 -5.85 13.39 -1.61
N LYS A 51 -6.12 13.28 -2.91
CA LYS A 51 -6.95 12.20 -3.44
C LYS A 51 -6.24 10.86 -3.22
N TYR A 52 -7.01 9.80 -3.03
CA TYR A 52 -6.52 8.43 -2.93
C TYR A 52 -7.53 7.47 -3.58
N PHE A 53 -7.07 6.30 -4.00
CA PHE A 53 -7.95 5.24 -4.46
C PHE A 53 -8.42 4.40 -3.28
N ALA A 54 -9.73 4.37 -3.04
CA ALA A 54 -10.31 3.42 -2.11
C ALA A 54 -10.52 2.08 -2.82
N LEU A 55 -9.67 1.11 -2.52
CA LEU A 55 -9.85 -0.27 -2.92
C LEU A 55 -10.67 -0.95 -1.84
N LEU A 56 -11.99 -0.86 -2.02
CA LEU A 56 -12.97 -1.61 -1.24
C LEU A 56 -13.02 -3.01 -1.83
N TYR A 57 -12.80 -4.02 -0.98
CA TYR A 57 -12.74 -5.45 -1.26
C TYR A 57 -13.38 -5.91 -2.59
N VAL A 58 -12.57 -6.49 -3.48
CA VAL A 58 -13.04 -7.21 -4.68
C VAL A 58 -12.58 -8.66 -4.59
N TRP A 59 -13.49 -9.50 -4.09
CA TRP A 59 -13.64 -10.96 -4.23
C TRP A 59 -12.41 -11.76 -4.62
N GLY A 60 -11.91 -12.57 -3.69
CA GLY A 60 -10.93 -13.64 -3.92
C GLY A 60 -10.58 -14.29 -2.59
N GLU A 61 -10.81 -15.59 -2.45
CA GLU A 61 -10.42 -16.36 -1.25
C GLU A 61 -8.95 -16.78 -1.29
N ASP A 62 -8.33 -16.66 -2.46
CA ASP A 62 -6.97 -17.12 -2.72
C ASP A 62 -5.95 -16.08 -2.25
N ILE A 63 -5.34 -16.38 -1.10
CA ILE A 63 -4.15 -15.67 -0.61
C ILE A 63 -3.01 -16.01 -1.56
N SER A 64 -2.37 -14.97 -2.11
CA SER A 64 -1.20 -15.16 -2.97
C SER A 64 -0.06 -15.80 -2.19
N ASN A 65 0.67 -16.70 -2.86
CA ASN A 65 1.94 -17.21 -2.35
C ASN A 65 3.05 -16.14 -2.28
N ASN A 66 2.82 -14.98 -2.90
CA ASN A 66 3.76 -13.87 -2.98
C ASN A 66 3.28 -12.70 -2.10
N PRO A 67 3.80 -12.55 -0.87
CA PRO A 67 3.45 -11.41 -0.03
C PRO A 67 4.04 -10.11 -0.56
N ILE A 68 3.39 -8.99 -0.23
CA ILE A 68 3.93 -7.65 -0.49
C ILE A 68 4.70 -7.17 0.73
N THR A 69 5.65 -6.26 0.53
CA THR A 69 6.40 -5.66 1.63
C THR A 69 5.85 -4.27 1.95
N ILE A 70 5.45 -4.04 3.21
CA ILE A 70 4.97 -2.74 3.68
C ILE A 70 5.82 -2.29 4.86
N ASN A 71 6.51 -1.15 4.74
CA ASN A 71 7.43 -0.64 5.77
C ASN A 71 8.46 -1.70 6.24
N GLY A 72 8.89 -2.60 5.36
CA GLY A 72 9.80 -3.71 5.69
C GLY A 72 9.15 -4.97 6.27
N HIS A 73 7.83 -4.98 6.47
CA HIS A 73 7.07 -6.15 6.92
C HIS A 73 6.48 -6.92 5.73
N SER A 74 6.58 -8.25 5.78
CA SER A 74 5.90 -9.14 4.82
C SER A 74 4.41 -9.22 5.17
N VAL A 75 3.55 -8.81 4.24
CA VAL A 75 2.09 -8.76 4.40
C VAL A 75 1.45 -9.66 3.35
N PRO A 76 0.74 -10.73 3.76
CA PRO A 76 0.00 -11.57 2.84
C PRO A 76 -1.16 -10.77 2.23
N VAL A 77 -1.36 -10.94 0.93
CA VAL A 77 -2.46 -10.31 0.18
C VAL A 77 -3.09 -11.33 -0.76
N THR A 78 -4.33 -11.07 -1.16
CA THR A 78 -5.00 -11.85 -2.20
C THR A 78 -4.32 -11.70 -3.55
N GLU A 79 -4.41 -12.71 -4.41
CA GLU A 79 -3.89 -12.65 -5.79
C GLU A 79 -4.42 -11.44 -6.57
N ASN A 80 -5.72 -11.15 -6.48
CA ASN A 80 -6.32 -10.01 -7.18
C ASN A 80 -5.71 -8.65 -6.78
N LEU A 81 -5.42 -8.45 -5.49
CA LEU A 81 -4.76 -7.23 -5.02
C LEU A 81 -3.32 -7.16 -5.50
N LEU A 82 -2.60 -8.29 -5.46
CA LEU A 82 -1.23 -8.37 -5.98
C LEU A 82 -1.19 -8.00 -7.48
N ASP A 83 -2.05 -8.63 -8.28
CA ASP A 83 -2.15 -8.40 -9.73
C ASP A 83 -2.53 -6.96 -10.05
N PHE A 84 -3.50 -6.39 -9.33
CA PHE A 84 -3.88 -4.99 -9.47
C PHE A 84 -2.69 -4.06 -9.25
N LEU A 85 -1.94 -4.25 -8.15
CA LEU A 85 -0.81 -3.40 -7.80
C LEU A 85 0.36 -3.56 -8.79
N LEU A 86 0.62 -4.79 -9.27
CA LEU A 86 1.62 -5.06 -10.31
C LEU A 86 1.26 -4.33 -11.60
N HIS A 87 0.03 -4.51 -12.09
CA HIS A 87 -0.43 -3.87 -13.32
C HIS A 87 -0.42 -2.35 -13.20
N TYR A 88 -0.84 -1.82 -12.05
CA TYR A 88 -0.80 -0.40 -11.78
C TYR A 88 0.62 0.17 -11.85
N ARG A 89 1.61 -0.49 -11.23
CA ARG A 89 3.03 -0.11 -11.31
C ARG A 89 3.52 -0.09 -12.76
N ASP A 90 3.21 -1.14 -13.53
CA ASP A 90 3.66 -1.23 -14.91
C ASP A 90 3.07 -0.10 -15.77
N LEU A 91 1.80 0.27 -15.55
CA LEU A 91 1.16 1.37 -16.25
C LEU A 91 1.75 2.74 -15.88
N THR A 92 2.07 2.98 -14.60
CA THR A 92 2.64 4.25 -14.15
C THR A 92 4.08 4.41 -14.63
N GLU A 93 4.88 3.34 -14.58
CA GLU A 93 6.26 3.33 -15.09
C GLU A 93 6.35 3.48 -16.61
N ALA A 94 5.39 2.93 -17.35
CA ALA A 94 5.27 3.14 -18.79
C ALA A 94 4.78 4.55 -19.16
N ASN A 95 4.66 5.48 -18.20
CA ASN A 95 4.10 6.83 -18.35
C ASN A 95 2.68 6.85 -18.95
N LYS A 96 1.93 5.75 -18.89
CA LYS A 96 0.57 5.67 -19.46
C LYS A 96 -0.47 6.38 -18.59
N VAL A 97 -0.19 6.47 -17.29
CA VAL A 97 -1.09 7.02 -16.26
C VAL A 97 -0.32 7.89 -15.26
N GLN A 98 0.55 8.77 -15.77
CA GLN A 98 1.48 9.57 -14.95
C GLN A 98 0.76 10.43 -13.88
N GLU A 99 -0.44 10.93 -14.18
CA GLU A 99 -1.26 11.69 -13.22
C GLU A 99 -1.61 10.89 -11.96
N PHE A 100 -1.56 9.56 -12.03
CA PHE A 100 -1.85 8.68 -10.92
C PHE A 100 -0.59 8.09 -10.28
N ALA A 101 0.62 8.26 -10.82
CA ALA A 101 1.82 7.56 -10.33
C ALA A 101 2.09 7.67 -8.82
N ASP A 102 1.73 8.80 -8.21
CA ASP A 102 1.89 9.07 -6.78
C ASP A 102 0.59 8.93 -5.96
N MET A 103 -0.49 8.45 -6.56
CA MET A 103 -1.80 8.33 -5.92
C MET A 103 -1.73 7.25 -4.82
N PRO A 104 -2.01 7.62 -3.55
CA PRO A 104 -2.09 6.63 -2.49
C PRO A 104 -3.31 5.72 -2.63
N PHE A 105 -3.23 4.56 -1.99
CA PHE A 105 -4.32 3.61 -1.87
C PHE A 105 -4.80 3.54 -0.42
N TRP A 106 -6.11 3.48 -0.24
CA TRP A 106 -6.71 2.97 0.97
C TRP A 106 -7.26 1.58 0.65
N VAL A 107 -6.73 0.55 1.29
CA VAL A 107 -7.12 -0.86 1.06
C VAL A 107 -7.73 -1.36 2.36
N ASP A 108 -8.99 -1.76 2.36
CA ASP A 108 -9.67 -2.17 3.60
C ASP A 108 -8.97 -3.30 4.34
N ALA A 109 -8.57 -4.37 3.64
CA ALA A 109 -7.90 -5.54 4.21
C ALA A 109 -6.58 -5.21 4.92
N ILE A 110 -5.92 -4.08 4.56
CA ILE A 110 -4.63 -3.66 5.12
C ILE A 110 -4.83 -2.48 6.06
N CYS A 111 -5.53 -1.44 5.65
CA CYS A 111 -5.64 -0.15 6.34
C CYS A 111 -6.68 -0.14 7.46
N MET A 112 -7.67 -1.04 7.44
CA MET A 112 -8.77 -1.06 8.42
C MET A 112 -8.38 -1.69 9.76
N HIS A 113 -7.28 -2.45 9.86
CA HIS A 113 -6.89 -3.14 11.10
C HIS A 113 -6.80 -2.13 12.27
N GLN A 114 -7.84 -2.08 13.12
CA GLN A 114 -8.07 -1.07 14.15
C GLN A 114 -7.79 -1.62 15.53
#